data_AF-A0AAV9QFL2-F1
#
_entry.id   AF-A0AAV9QFL2-F1
#
_cell.length_a   1.000
_cell.length_b   1.000
_cell.length_c   1.000
_cell.angle_alpha   90.00
_cell.angle_beta   90.00
_cell.angle_gamma   90.00
#
_symmetry.space_group_name_H-M   'P 1'
#
loop_
_entity.id
_entity.type
_entity.pdbx_description
1 polymer ?
#
loop_
_entity_poly.entity_id
_entity_poly.type
_entity_poly.pdbx_seq_one_letter_code
_entity_poly.pdbx_strand_id
1 'polypeptide(L)'
;MDQAAAQPRKCPGLNCSNDASTLQCPKCKEMDVDSFFCSQECFKRSWGEHKALHKSTNPLRNIFAPNVVSKVDPESGHFNPFPTYPFTGPLRPLYPLSPKREIPKSVPHPEWSQDGMPRYPYVRKNNIQVLDEKGIAGMRKVCRLAREVLDIAAAAAKPGVTTDYIDEVVHNACIERKSYPSPLNYNHFPKSVCTSPNEVICHGIPDQRVLQDGDILNIDVTLYHEGYHGDLNETYYIGDKAKSNPDNVRLVETTRQCLDKAIEHVKPGVKIADFGDIIEKHAKSQNLSVVKTYCGHGINSLFHCAPNVPHYAKNKAVGKCKAGMTFTIEPMICLGQHRDKTWPDDWTAVTVDGSRSAQFEHTMLVTEEGVEVLTARLSNSPGGPIPMPTATNGDAKTTNGDAATA
;
A
#
# COMPACT_ATOMS: atom_id res chain seq x y z
N MET A 1 10.73 42.14 38.37
CA MET A 1 11.57 41.00 37.95
C MET A 1 10.74 39.76 38.21
N ASP A 2 9.90 39.37 37.24
CA ASP A 2 9.17 38.11 37.31
C ASP A 2 9.84 37.12 36.36
N GLN A 3 10.59 36.18 36.93
CA GLN A 3 10.95 34.96 36.22
C GLN A 3 9.72 34.05 36.25
N ALA A 4 8.94 34.04 35.17
CA ALA A 4 8.01 32.94 34.94
C ALA A 4 8.84 31.65 34.83
N ALA A 5 8.75 30.78 35.84
CA ALA A 5 9.42 29.49 35.83
C ALA A 5 8.96 28.69 34.60
N ALA A 6 9.89 28.37 33.70
CA ALA A 6 9.61 27.54 32.54
C ALA A 6 9.00 26.20 33.00
N GLN A 7 7.90 25.79 32.37
CA GLN A 7 7.26 24.52 32.69
C GLN A 7 8.28 23.37 32.52
N PRO A 8 8.32 22.41 33.46
CA PRO A 8 9.26 21.31 33.39
C PRO A 8 8.97 20.45 32.14
N ARG A 9 10.02 20.18 31.35
CA ARG A 9 9.93 19.34 30.15
C ARG A 9 9.49 17.94 30.55
N LYS A 10 8.71 17.26 29.70
CA LYS A 10 8.26 15.88 29.95
C LYS A 10 9.22 14.86 29.35
N CYS A 11 9.40 13.75 30.07
CA CYS A 11 10.20 12.62 29.60
C CYS A 11 9.47 11.91 28.44
N PRO A 12 10.10 11.72 27.26
CA PRO A 12 9.50 11.01 26.13
C PRO A 12 9.61 9.48 26.27
N GLY A 13 9.89 8.99 27.48
CA GLY A 13 10.09 7.56 27.73
C GLY A 13 8.79 6.77 27.58
N LEU A 14 8.92 5.54 27.08
CA LEU A 14 7.80 4.62 26.94
C LEU A 14 7.11 4.41 28.29
N ASN A 15 5.81 4.75 28.32
CA ASN A 15 4.95 4.74 29.51
C ASN A 15 5.51 5.55 30.68
N CYS A 16 6.10 6.73 30.41
CA CYS A 16 6.67 7.61 31.42
C CYS A 16 5.89 8.92 31.56
N SER A 17 5.51 9.28 32.78
CA SER A 17 4.83 10.55 33.12
C SER A 17 5.71 11.54 33.89
N ASN A 18 6.96 11.15 34.16
CA ASN A 18 7.91 11.96 34.91
C ASN A 18 8.40 13.17 34.11
N ASP A 19 8.84 14.19 34.83
CA ASP A 19 9.58 15.30 34.23
C ASP A 19 10.96 14.81 33.75
N ALA A 20 11.41 15.38 32.64
CA ALA A 20 12.70 15.11 32.07
C ALA A 20 13.81 15.66 32.96
N SER A 21 14.91 14.93 33.06
CA SER A 21 16.13 15.42 33.70
C SER A 21 17.01 16.14 32.66
N THR A 22 18.25 16.46 33.01
CA THR A 22 19.25 16.97 32.06
C THR A 22 19.83 15.88 31.15
N LEU A 23 19.42 14.62 31.32
CA LEU A 23 19.87 13.48 30.52
C LEU A 23 19.31 13.54 29.11
N GLN A 24 20.09 14.05 28.16
CA GLN A 24 19.74 14.09 26.74
C GLN A 24 20.23 12.84 26.00
N CYS A 25 19.46 12.38 25.01
CA CYS A 25 19.96 11.39 24.06
C CYS A 25 21.17 11.97 23.27
N PRO A 26 22.33 11.29 23.23
CA PRO A 26 23.52 11.79 22.53
C PRO A 26 23.28 12.05 21.04
N LYS A 27 22.52 11.19 20.36
CA LYS A 27 22.22 11.33 18.94
C LYS A 27 21.21 12.45 18.66
N CYS A 28 20.23 12.66 19.53
CA CYS A 28 19.36 13.84 19.46
C CYS A 28 20.16 15.13 19.69
N LYS A 29 21.15 15.12 20.59
CA LYS A 29 22.04 16.26 20.83
C LYS A 29 22.86 16.62 19.58
N GLU A 30 23.34 15.61 18.84
CA GLU A 30 24.03 15.82 17.55
C GLU A 30 23.10 16.36 16.46
N MET A 31 21.81 16.03 16.52
CA MET A 31 20.79 16.44 15.55
C MET A 31 20.04 17.73 15.94
N ASP A 32 20.43 18.38 17.05
CA ASP A 32 19.73 19.52 17.65
C ASP A 32 18.22 19.27 17.92
N VAL A 33 17.89 18.03 18.30
CA VAL A 33 16.52 17.60 18.66
C VAL A 33 16.36 17.60 20.17
N ASP A 34 15.27 18.21 20.66
CA ASP A 34 14.93 18.28 22.08
C ASP A 34 14.35 16.94 22.56
N SER A 35 15.16 16.13 23.25
CA SER A 35 14.76 14.83 23.78
C SER A 35 15.54 14.46 25.06
N PHE A 36 14.91 14.69 26.20
CA PHE A 36 15.49 14.53 27.54
C PHE A 36 14.73 13.49 28.37
N PHE A 37 15.44 12.56 29.00
CA PHE A 37 14.87 11.46 29.75
C PHE A 37 14.93 11.72 31.26
N CYS A 38 13.98 11.18 32.02
CA CYS A 38 13.97 11.33 33.48
C CYS A 38 15.09 10.53 34.18
N SER A 39 15.57 9.44 33.56
CA SER A 39 16.64 8.60 34.09
C SER A 39 17.29 7.71 33.02
N GLN A 40 18.47 7.17 33.34
CA GLN A 40 19.20 6.26 32.45
C GLN A 40 18.43 4.95 32.19
N GLU A 41 17.69 4.46 33.18
CA GLU A 41 16.85 3.26 33.04
C GLU A 41 15.67 3.51 32.10
N CYS A 42 15.02 4.68 32.21
CA CYS A 42 13.95 5.06 31.31
C CYS A 42 14.44 5.21 29.87
N PHE A 43 15.63 5.80 29.68
CA PHE A 43 16.28 5.87 28.37
C PHE A 43 16.54 4.47 27.78
N LYS A 44 17.15 3.57 28.54
CA LYS A 44 17.45 2.20 28.08
C LYS A 44 16.20 1.42 27.69
N ARG A 45 15.13 1.48 28.50
CA ARG A 45 13.86 0.80 28.20
C ARG A 45 13.18 1.38 26.95
N SER A 46 13.29 2.68 26.74
CA SER A 46 12.64 3.38 25.62
C SER A 46 13.47 3.35 24.34
N TRP A 47 14.74 2.92 24.39
CA TRP A 47 15.67 2.97 23.27
C TRP A 47 15.18 2.23 22.02
N GLY A 48 14.45 1.11 22.19
CA GLY A 48 13.92 0.32 21.09
C GLY A 48 13.02 1.13 20.14
N GLU A 49 12.14 1.96 20.70
CA GLU A 49 11.25 2.85 19.96
C GLU A 49 11.92 4.20 19.66
N HIS A 50 12.62 4.77 20.63
CA HIS A 50 13.29 6.06 20.50
C HIS A 50 14.30 6.08 19.34
N LYS A 51 15.04 4.98 19.12
CA LYS A 51 16.02 4.90 18.03
C LYS A 51 15.39 4.93 16.63
N ALA A 52 14.07 4.69 16.51
CA ALA A 52 13.37 4.85 15.24
C ALA A 52 13.33 6.33 14.81
N LEU A 53 13.33 7.27 15.76
CA LEU A 53 13.46 8.71 15.48
C LEU A 53 14.82 9.08 14.86
N HIS A 54 15.84 8.22 15.02
CA HIS A 54 17.16 8.40 14.40
C HIS A 54 17.31 7.73 13.04
N LYS A 55 16.27 7.06 12.54
CA LYS A 55 16.30 6.41 11.22
C LYS A 55 16.14 7.39 10.07
N SER A 56 15.81 8.65 10.33
CA SER A 56 15.98 9.73 9.37
C SER A 56 17.24 10.54 9.71
N THR A 57 17.97 10.93 8.66
CA THR A 57 19.23 11.70 8.62
C THR A 57 20.52 10.91 8.91
N ASN A 58 21.15 10.48 7.81
CA ASN A 58 22.58 10.22 7.79
C ASN A 58 23.31 11.58 8.03
N PRO A 59 24.06 11.77 9.13
CA PRO A 59 24.67 13.06 9.48
C PRO A 59 25.73 13.52 8.47
N LEU A 60 26.24 12.62 7.62
CA LEU A 60 27.17 12.96 6.54
C LEU A 60 26.52 13.66 5.33
N ARG A 61 25.18 13.72 5.25
CA ARG A 61 24.48 14.40 4.15
C ARG A 61 24.68 15.93 4.15
N ASN A 62 25.10 16.49 5.29
CA ASN A 62 25.31 17.94 5.48
C ASN A 62 26.78 18.40 5.35
N ILE A 63 27.75 17.48 5.19
CA ILE A 63 29.18 17.85 5.12
C ILE A 63 29.63 18.08 3.66
N PHE A 64 28.99 17.39 2.72
CA PHE A 64 29.15 17.66 1.30
C PHE A 64 27.76 17.79 0.69
N ALA A 65 27.42 18.99 0.19
CA ALA A 65 26.26 19.12 -0.69
C ALA A 65 26.43 18.09 -1.82
N PRO A 66 25.42 17.24 -2.09
CA PRO A 66 25.53 16.32 -3.22
C PRO A 66 25.81 17.15 -4.47
N ASN A 67 26.83 16.75 -5.25
CA ASN A 67 27.21 17.42 -6.51
C ASN A 67 26.05 17.49 -7.53
N VAL A 68 24.96 16.75 -7.28
CA VAL A 68 23.73 16.72 -8.07
C VAL A 68 22.58 17.25 -7.23
N VAL A 69 22.31 18.55 -7.36
CA VAL A 69 21.07 19.18 -6.88
C VAL A 69 19.97 18.81 -7.88
N SER A 70 18.82 18.35 -7.39
CA SER A 70 17.65 18.19 -8.24
C SER A 70 17.28 19.55 -8.83
N LYS A 71 17.35 19.66 -10.16
CA LYS A 71 16.99 20.91 -10.84
C LYS A 71 15.49 20.89 -11.08
N VAL A 72 14.85 22.00 -10.72
CA VAL A 72 13.47 22.26 -11.13
C VAL A 72 13.46 22.47 -12.63
N ASP A 73 12.62 21.71 -13.31
CA ASP A 73 12.33 21.89 -14.72
C ASP A 73 11.67 23.26 -14.91
N PRO A 74 12.25 24.18 -15.71
CA PRO A 74 11.80 25.57 -15.77
C PRO A 74 10.45 25.73 -16.48
N GLU A 75 10.02 24.76 -17.28
CA GLU A 75 8.75 24.81 -18.02
C GLU A 75 7.60 24.28 -17.17
N SER A 76 7.78 23.12 -16.57
CA SER A 76 6.76 22.44 -15.78
C SER A 76 6.77 22.82 -14.29
N GLY A 77 7.87 23.38 -13.78
CA GLY A 77 8.07 23.62 -12.35
C GLY A 77 8.28 22.33 -11.54
N HIS A 78 8.40 21.18 -12.19
CA HIS A 78 8.54 19.89 -11.53
C HIS A 78 10.00 19.48 -11.28
N PHE A 79 10.22 18.59 -10.32
CA PHE A 79 11.55 18.04 -10.03
C PHE A 79 11.47 16.62 -9.46
N ASN A 80 12.59 15.90 -9.49
CA ASN A 80 12.73 14.59 -8.82
C ASN A 80 13.54 14.77 -7.52
N PRO A 81 12.97 14.59 -6.32
CA PRO A 81 13.69 14.82 -5.05
C PRO A 81 14.87 13.85 -4.82
N PHE A 82 14.97 12.78 -5.61
CA PHE A 82 15.99 11.73 -5.47
C PHE A 82 16.81 11.54 -6.76
N PRO A 83 17.51 12.58 -7.26
CA PRO A 83 18.14 12.56 -8.59
C PRO A 83 19.28 11.54 -8.72
N THR A 84 19.90 11.13 -7.60
CA THR A 84 20.98 10.14 -7.56
C THR A 84 20.53 8.74 -7.16
N TYR A 85 19.23 8.56 -6.88
CA TYR A 85 18.72 7.25 -6.50
C TYR A 85 18.70 6.32 -7.72
N PRO A 86 19.26 5.10 -7.63
CA PRO A 86 19.22 4.16 -8.75
C PRO A 86 17.82 3.52 -8.82
N PHE A 87 16.94 4.17 -9.57
CA PHE A 87 15.61 3.66 -9.92
C PHE A 87 15.73 2.37 -10.74
N THR A 88 14.79 1.44 -10.52
CA THR A 88 14.81 0.10 -11.12
C THR A 88 14.20 0.07 -12.52
N GLY A 89 13.25 0.97 -12.79
CA GLY A 89 12.57 1.12 -14.08
C GLY A 89 12.55 2.58 -14.58
N PRO A 90 11.76 2.88 -15.63
CA PRO A 90 11.67 4.22 -16.22
C PRO A 90 10.91 5.24 -15.35
N LEU A 91 10.08 4.82 -14.39
CA LEU A 91 9.32 5.74 -13.56
C LEU A 91 10.20 6.62 -12.68
N ARG A 92 9.76 7.86 -12.49
CA ARG A 92 10.37 8.84 -11.59
C ARG A 92 9.27 9.52 -10.79
N PRO A 93 9.51 9.83 -9.50
CA PRO A 93 8.62 10.69 -8.74
C PRO A 93 8.66 12.11 -9.31
N LEU A 94 7.49 12.75 -9.42
CA LEU A 94 7.33 14.08 -9.99
C LEU A 94 6.74 15.05 -8.95
N TYR A 95 7.63 15.85 -8.36
CA TYR A 95 7.37 16.81 -7.28
C TYR A 95 7.27 18.24 -7.82
N PRO A 96 6.71 19.22 -7.07
CA PRO A 96 6.14 19.07 -5.73
C PRO A 96 4.84 18.26 -5.74
N LEU A 97 4.62 17.50 -4.67
CA LEU A 97 3.29 16.97 -4.39
C LEU A 97 2.35 18.14 -4.12
N SER A 98 1.07 18.02 -4.52
CA SER A 98 0.09 19.00 -4.08
C SER A 98 -0.04 18.97 -2.55
N PRO A 99 -0.43 20.10 -1.92
CA PRO A 99 -0.61 20.17 -0.47
C PRO A 99 -1.53 19.07 0.06
N LYS A 100 -1.32 18.65 1.32
CA LYS A 100 -2.21 17.70 2.00
C LYS A 100 -3.63 18.25 1.99
N ARG A 101 -4.58 17.47 1.47
CA ARG A 101 -5.99 17.85 1.36
C ARG A 101 -6.67 17.79 2.73
N GLU A 102 -7.54 18.77 3.00
CA GLU A 102 -8.21 18.90 4.31
C GLU A 102 -9.44 18.01 4.43
N ILE A 103 -9.64 17.42 5.61
CA ILE A 103 -10.84 16.66 5.94
C ILE A 103 -11.75 17.51 6.83
N PRO A 104 -13.05 17.69 6.50
CA PRO A 104 -13.98 18.39 7.37
C PRO A 104 -14.10 17.71 8.74
N LYS A 105 -14.09 18.50 9.83
CA LYS A 105 -14.22 18.01 11.21
C LYS A 105 -15.48 17.19 11.48
N SER A 106 -16.51 17.32 10.64
CA SER A 106 -17.76 16.54 10.72
C SER A 106 -17.61 15.08 10.28
N VAL A 107 -16.57 14.75 9.53
CA VAL A 107 -16.27 13.37 9.15
C VAL A 107 -15.63 12.64 10.34
N PRO A 108 -16.04 11.41 10.70
CA PRO A 108 -15.34 10.63 11.71
C PRO A 108 -13.88 10.40 11.32
N HIS A 109 -12.94 10.73 12.20
CA HIS A 109 -11.51 10.58 11.96
C HIS A 109 -10.96 9.33 12.67
N PRO A 110 -10.10 8.53 12.02
CA PRO A 110 -9.36 7.48 12.71
C PRO A 110 -8.30 8.10 13.63
N GLU A 111 -7.79 7.30 14.58
CA GLU A 111 -6.90 7.78 15.64
C GLU A 111 -5.57 8.39 15.13
N TRP A 112 -5.04 7.91 14.00
CA TRP A 112 -3.78 8.42 13.41
C TRP A 112 -3.96 9.68 12.59
N SER A 113 -5.19 10.14 12.36
CA SER A 113 -5.46 11.28 11.49
C SER A 113 -4.72 12.57 11.90
N GLN A 114 -4.42 12.73 13.20
CA GLN A 114 -3.76 13.90 13.74
C GLN A 114 -2.22 13.80 13.69
N ASP A 115 -1.66 12.72 14.22
CA ASP A 115 -0.22 12.57 14.45
C ASP A 115 0.46 11.56 13.52
N GLY A 116 -0.33 10.84 12.72
CA GLY A 116 0.11 9.86 11.76
C GLY A 116 0.44 8.48 12.35
N MET A 117 0.20 8.28 13.64
CA MET A 117 0.63 7.07 14.34
C MET A 117 -0.55 6.16 14.68
N PRO A 118 -0.75 5.04 13.97
CA PRO A 118 -1.78 4.07 14.35
C PRO A 118 -1.40 3.38 15.67
N ARG A 119 -2.36 3.29 16.59
CA ARG A 119 -2.22 2.74 17.94
C ARG A 119 -3.14 1.54 18.10
N TYR A 120 -2.74 0.43 17.51
CA TYR A 120 -3.49 -0.81 17.66
C TYR A 120 -3.28 -1.42 19.05
N PRO A 121 -4.36 -1.91 19.70
CA PRO A 121 -4.22 -2.67 20.92
C PRO A 121 -3.36 -3.91 20.68
N TYR A 122 -2.52 -4.28 21.64
CA TYR A 122 -1.76 -5.52 21.53
C TYR A 122 -2.71 -6.71 21.53
N VAL A 123 -2.80 -7.40 20.39
CA VAL A 123 -3.58 -8.63 20.24
C VAL A 123 -2.63 -9.75 19.84
N ARG A 124 -2.74 -10.90 20.49
CA ARG A 124 -1.96 -12.09 20.10
C ARG A 124 -2.26 -12.43 18.64
N LYS A 125 -1.26 -12.80 17.85
CA LYS A 125 -1.40 -13.10 16.41
C LYS A 125 -2.50 -14.11 16.05
N ASN A 126 -2.87 -14.99 16.98
CA ASN A 126 -3.88 -16.03 16.76
C ASN A 126 -5.29 -15.61 17.21
N ASN A 127 -5.42 -14.44 17.84
CA ASN A 127 -6.70 -13.91 18.30
C ASN A 127 -7.30 -13.03 17.21
N ILE A 128 -7.79 -13.69 16.17
CA ILE A 128 -8.48 -13.05 15.06
C ILE A 128 -9.90 -12.72 15.52
N GLN A 129 -10.30 -11.46 15.33
CA GLN A 129 -11.62 -10.99 15.72
C GLN A 129 -12.71 -11.64 14.87
N VAL A 130 -13.79 -12.07 15.52
CA VAL A 130 -15.05 -12.47 14.91
C VAL A 130 -16.04 -11.36 15.20
N LEU A 131 -16.62 -10.77 14.15
CA LEU A 131 -17.55 -9.66 14.27
C LEU A 131 -18.94 -10.15 14.68
N ASP A 132 -19.64 -9.31 15.44
CA ASP A 132 -21.07 -9.45 15.69
C ASP A 132 -21.89 -8.89 14.51
N GLU A 133 -23.22 -9.01 14.58
CA GLU A 133 -24.11 -8.54 13.52
C GLU A 133 -23.93 -7.05 13.21
N LYS A 134 -23.68 -6.23 14.24
CA LYS A 134 -23.45 -4.79 14.09
C LYS A 134 -22.14 -4.53 13.33
N GLY A 135 -21.05 -5.21 13.71
CA GLY A 135 -19.77 -5.12 13.03
C GLY A 135 -19.86 -5.55 11.57
N ILE A 136 -20.55 -6.65 11.30
CA ILE A 136 -20.78 -7.14 9.93
C ILE A 136 -21.57 -6.11 9.11
N ALA A 137 -22.63 -5.51 9.67
CA ALA A 137 -23.40 -4.48 8.99
C ALA A 137 -22.55 -3.21 8.70
N GLY A 138 -21.70 -2.82 9.65
CA GLY A 138 -20.73 -1.73 9.47
C GLY A 138 -19.76 -2.02 8.32
N MET A 139 -19.18 -3.22 8.30
CA MET A 139 -18.28 -3.67 7.24
C MET A 139 -18.94 -3.69 5.87
N ARG A 140 -20.14 -4.27 5.74
CA ARG A 140 -20.92 -4.23 4.48
C ARG A 140 -21.13 -2.80 3.98
N LYS A 141 -21.44 -1.86 4.89
CA LYS A 141 -21.67 -0.46 4.55
C LYS A 141 -20.40 0.22 4.04
N VAL A 142 -19.29 0.15 4.79
CA VAL A 142 -18.04 0.81 4.41
C VAL A 142 -17.42 0.20 3.15
N CYS A 143 -17.47 -1.12 2.98
CA CYS A 143 -16.97 -1.80 1.79
C CYS A 143 -17.75 -1.44 0.52
N ARG A 144 -19.08 -1.32 0.59
CA ARG A 144 -19.89 -0.80 -0.53
C ARG A 144 -19.48 0.63 -0.89
N LEU A 145 -19.31 1.50 0.11
CA LEU A 145 -18.88 2.89 -0.12
C LEU A 145 -17.48 2.93 -0.75
N ALA A 146 -16.56 2.06 -0.30
CA ALA A 146 -15.22 1.97 -0.87
C ALA A 146 -15.26 1.52 -2.34
N ARG A 147 -16.09 0.52 -2.68
CA ARG A 147 -16.37 0.13 -4.07
C ARG A 147 -16.83 1.30 -4.92
N GLU A 148 -17.80 2.07 -4.45
CA GLU A 148 -18.27 3.23 -5.20
C GLU A 148 -17.17 4.28 -5.44
N VAL A 149 -16.28 4.51 -4.46
CA VAL A 149 -15.15 5.42 -4.62
C VAL A 149 -14.12 4.89 -5.62
N LEU A 150 -13.80 3.59 -5.56
CA LEU A 150 -12.91 2.98 -6.56
C LEU A 150 -13.50 3.09 -7.97
N ASP A 151 -14.80 2.86 -8.14
CA ASP A 151 -15.46 2.97 -9.45
C ASP A 151 -15.41 4.41 -10.00
N ILE A 152 -15.55 5.42 -9.13
CA ILE A 152 -15.39 6.83 -9.51
C ILE A 152 -13.94 7.13 -9.93
N ALA A 153 -12.95 6.64 -9.18
CA ALA A 153 -11.54 6.81 -9.49
C ALA A 153 -11.15 6.14 -10.82
N ALA A 154 -11.65 4.92 -11.04
CA ALA A 154 -11.46 4.15 -12.25
C ALA A 154 -12.02 4.85 -13.50
N ALA A 155 -13.19 5.50 -13.37
CA ALA A 155 -13.78 6.28 -14.45
C ALA A 155 -12.95 7.53 -14.82
N ALA A 156 -12.18 8.07 -13.86
CA ALA A 156 -11.30 9.21 -14.07
C ALA A 156 -9.92 8.81 -14.65
N ALA A 157 -9.51 7.56 -14.53
CA ALA A 157 -8.19 7.06 -14.93
C ALA A 157 -8.08 6.87 -16.46
N LYS A 158 -7.51 7.86 -17.15
CA LYS A 158 -7.32 7.87 -18.61
C LYS A 158 -5.99 8.53 -19.01
N PRO A 159 -5.47 8.31 -20.22
CA PRO A 159 -4.30 9.03 -20.69
C PRO A 159 -4.45 10.55 -20.53
N GLY A 160 -3.38 11.21 -20.08
CA GLY A 160 -3.33 12.67 -19.93
C GLY A 160 -3.71 13.21 -18.55
N VAL A 161 -4.25 12.41 -17.63
CA VAL A 161 -4.49 12.84 -16.24
C VAL A 161 -3.31 12.48 -15.34
N THR A 162 -3.12 13.22 -14.25
CA THR A 162 -2.10 12.89 -13.23
C THR A 162 -2.63 11.91 -12.20
N THR A 163 -1.74 11.21 -11.50
CA THR A 163 -2.15 10.42 -10.33
C THR A 163 -2.64 11.32 -9.18
N ASP A 164 -2.08 12.53 -9.03
CA ASP A 164 -2.58 13.53 -8.06
C ASP A 164 -4.02 13.99 -8.33
N TYR A 165 -4.45 14.04 -9.61
CA TYR A 165 -5.85 14.26 -9.96
C TYR A 165 -6.74 13.09 -9.56
N ILE A 166 -6.26 11.84 -9.68
CA ILE A 166 -7.01 10.66 -9.20
C ILE A 166 -7.15 10.70 -7.67
N ASP A 167 -6.10 11.11 -6.95
CA ASP A 167 -6.18 11.36 -5.51
C ASP A 167 -7.22 12.42 -5.15
N GLU A 168 -7.29 13.52 -5.89
CA GLU A 168 -8.34 14.54 -5.70
C GLU A 168 -9.75 13.96 -5.83
N VAL A 169 -9.97 13.19 -6.90
CA VAL A 169 -11.24 12.54 -7.19
C VAL A 169 -11.63 11.59 -6.04
N VAL A 170 -10.70 10.75 -5.59
CA VAL A 170 -10.92 9.83 -4.46
C VAL A 170 -11.20 10.59 -3.18
N HIS A 171 -10.40 11.61 -2.87
CA HIS A 171 -10.55 12.43 -1.69
C HIS A 171 -11.95 13.04 -1.62
N ASN A 172 -12.37 13.73 -2.69
CA ASN A 172 -13.68 14.37 -2.75
C ASN A 172 -14.81 13.35 -2.63
N ALA A 173 -14.71 12.20 -3.31
CA ALA A 173 -15.70 11.13 -3.25
C ALA A 173 -15.83 10.51 -1.84
N CYS A 174 -14.74 10.44 -1.07
CA CYS A 174 -14.76 10.05 0.34
C CYS A 174 -15.51 11.08 1.20
N ILE A 175 -15.22 12.38 1.02
CA ILE A 175 -15.87 13.47 1.77
C ILE A 175 -17.38 13.52 1.52
N GLU A 176 -17.82 13.39 0.27
CA GLU A 176 -19.24 13.33 -0.10
C GLU A 176 -19.98 12.20 0.61
N ARG A 177 -19.29 11.08 0.87
CA ARG A 177 -19.80 9.92 1.60
C ARG A 177 -19.67 10.04 3.12
N LYS A 178 -19.18 11.18 3.61
CA LYS A 178 -18.87 11.43 5.03
C LYS A 178 -17.90 10.39 5.59
N SER A 179 -16.93 9.99 4.77
CA SER A 179 -15.93 8.98 5.09
C SER A 179 -14.54 9.59 5.05
N TYR A 180 -13.65 9.09 5.91
CA TYR A 180 -12.25 9.48 5.92
C TYR A 180 -11.46 8.54 4.97
N PRO A 181 -10.62 9.05 4.07
CA PRO A 181 -9.72 8.19 3.27
C PRO A 181 -8.63 7.61 4.18
N SER A 182 -8.73 6.33 4.54
CA SER A 182 -7.89 5.71 5.58
C SER A 182 -6.37 5.88 5.37
N PRO A 183 -5.83 5.83 4.13
CA PRO A 183 -4.40 6.05 3.88
C PRO A 183 -3.92 7.43 4.33
N LEU A 184 -4.79 8.45 4.31
CA LEU A 184 -4.38 9.81 4.61
C LEU A 184 -3.79 9.91 6.02
N ASN A 185 -2.54 10.33 6.09
CA ASN A 185 -1.72 10.43 7.29
C ASN A 185 -1.36 9.09 7.96
N TYR A 186 -1.80 7.94 7.46
CA TYR A 186 -1.44 6.64 8.06
C TYR A 186 0.06 6.40 7.97
N ASN A 187 0.78 6.29 9.11
CA ASN A 187 2.24 6.32 9.17
C ASN A 187 2.87 7.49 8.38
N HIS A 188 2.18 8.64 8.37
CA HIS A 188 2.53 9.83 7.60
C HIS A 188 2.44 9.69 6.06
N PHE A 189 1.69 8.72 5.53
CA PHE A 189 1.39 8.68 4.10
C PHE A 189 0.68 9.99 3.66
N PRO A 190 1.12 10.66 2.58
CA PRO A 190 0.74 12.05 2.33
C PRO A 190 -0.57 12.23 1.54
N LYS A 191 -1.17 11.15 1.03
CA LYS A 191 -2.29 11.17 0.09
C LYS A 191 -3.47 10.31 0.56
N SER A 192 -4.59 10.40 -0.13
CA SER A 192 -5.87 9.78 0.23
C SER A 192 -6.04 8.38 -0.37
N VAL A 193 -5.19 8.02 -1.34
CA VAL A 193 -5.23 6.78 -2.13
C VAL A 193 -3.80 6.40 -2.51
N CYS A 194 -3.54 5.12 -2.77
CA CYS A 194 -2.31 4.72 -3.45
C CYS A 194 -2.57 4.57 -4.96
N THR A 195 -1.62 5.02 -5.78
CA THR A 195 -1.65 4.86 -7.24
C THR A 195 -0.35 4.23 -7.68
N SER A 196 -0.40 3.00 -8.17
CA SER A 196 0.78 2.17 -8.46
C SER A 196 0.86 1.85 -9.95
N PRO A 197 1.52 2.70 -10.76
CA PRO A 197 1.69 2.44 -12.18
C PRO A 197 2.84 1.46 -12.47
N ASN A 198 2.69 0.63 -13.50
CA ASN A 198 3.74 -0.18 -14.12
C ASN A 198 4.61 -0.99 -13.13
N GLU A 199 5.89 -0.63 -12.92
CA GLU A 199 6.81 -1.36 -12.02
C GLU A 199 6.58 -1.11 -10.53
N VAL A 200 5.67 -0.19 -10.18
CA VAL A 200 5.24 0.01 -8.79
C VAL A 200 4.33 -1.15 -8.39
N ILE A 201 4.75 -1.88 -7.35
CA ILE A 201 4.07 -3.03 -6.78
C ILE A 201 2.85 -2.56 -5.97
N CYS A 202 3.08 -1.64 -5.03
CA CYS A 202 2.05 -1.07 -4.15
C CYS A 202 2.53 0.25 -3.55
N HIS A 203 1.62 0.96 -2.88
CA HIS A 203 1.88 2.18 -2.12
C HIS A 203 2.53 3.33 -2.91
N GLY A 204 2.34 3.38 -4.22
CA GLY A 204 2.77 4.53 -5.01
C GLY A 204 2.05 5.80 -4.55
N ILE A 205 2.82 6.85 -4.24
CA ILE A 205 2.27 8.14 -3.81
C ILE A 205 1.74 8.90 -5.05
N PRO A 206 0.45 9.30 -5.07
CA PRO A 206 -0.08 10.20 -6.09
C PRO A 206 0.75 11.48 -6.24
N ASP A 207 1.17 11.79 -7.47
CA ASP A 207 2.08 12.88 -7.81
C ASP A 207 1.73 13.51 -9.17
N GLN A 208 2.61 14.38 -9.68
CA GLN A 208 2.36 15.13 -10.91
C GLN A 208 2.56 14.29 -12.19
N ARG A 209 2.86 13.00 -12.08
CA ARG A 209 3.07 12.14 -13.25
C ARG A 209 1.79 12.01 -14.06
N VAL A 210 1.86 12.42 -15.31
CA VAL A 210 0.81 12.21 -16.31
C VAL A 210 0.79 10.74 -16.75
N LEU A 211 -0.39 10.12 -16.67
CA LEU A 211 -0.64 8.77 -17.17
C LEU A 211 -0.55 8.70 -18.69
N GLN A 212 0.12 7.68 -19.20
CA GLN A 212 0.37 7.48 -20.63
C GLN A 212 -0.46 6.33 -21.19
N ASP A 213 -0.86 6.44 -22.47
CA ASP A 213 -1.44 5.33 -23.21
C ASP A 213 -0.41 4.18 -23.33
N GLY A 214 -0.69 3.05 -22.69
CA GLY A 214 0.25 1.96 -22.51
C GLY A 214 0.57 1.62 -21.05
N ASP A 215 0.22 2.50 -20.10
CA ASP A 215 0.38 2.23 -18.67
C ASP A 215 -0.65 1.21 -18.18
N ILE A 216 -0.26 0.42 -17.17
CA ILE A 216 -1.23 -0.17 -16.24
C ILE A 216 -1.16 0.60 -14.93
N LEU A 217 -2.29 0.75 -14.24
CA LEU A 217 -2.39 1.50 -13.00
C LEU A 217 -3.25 0.74 -12.00
N ASN A 218 -2.66 0.35 -10.87
CA ASN A 218 -3.43 -0.04 -9.71
C ASN A 218 -3.88 1.21 -8.91
N ILE A 219 -5.14 1.22 -8.48
CA ILE A 219 -5.72 2.24 -7.60
C ILE A 219 -6.24 1.53 -6.35
N ASP A 220 -5.71 1.90 -5.20
CA ASP A 220 -5.96 1.22 -3.93
C ASP A 220 -6.68 2.15 -2.94
N VAL A 221 -7.93 1.77 -2.63
CA VAL A 221 -8.92 2.61 -1.95
C VAL A 221 -9.33 1.98 -0.64
N THR A 222 -9.03 2.67 0.46
CA THR A 222 -9.59 2.34 1.76
C THR A 222 -10.41 3.49 2.34
N LEU A 223 -11.65 3.22 2.75
CA LEU A 223 -12.48 4.20 3.46
C LEU A 223 -12.59 3.84 4.94
N TYR A 224 -12.64 4.83 5.81
CA TYR A 224 -13.09 4.73 7.19
C TYR A 224 -14.45 5.39 7.33
N HIS A 225 -15.45 4.61 7.76
CA HIS A 225 -16.82 5.06 7.91
C HIS A 225 -17.45 4.47 9.17
N GLU A 226 -17.97 5.33 10.04
CA GLU A 226 -18.70 4.93 11.26
C GLU A 226 -17.96 3.89 12.14
N GLY A 227 -16.63 3.97 12.21
CA GLY A 227 -15.83 3.09 13.06
C GLY A 227 -15.23 1.88 12.37
N TYR A 228 -15.43 1.69 11.06
CA TYR A 228 -14.94 0.53 10.30
C TYR A 228 -14.17 0.96 9.05
N HIS A 229 -13.22 0.14 8.61
CA HIS A 229 -12.47 0.30 7.38
C HIS A 229 -12.96 -0.69 6.31
N GLY A 230 -13.02 -0.26 5.05
CA GLY A 230 -13.30 -1.13 3.91
C GLY A 230 -12.27 -0.88 2.81
N ASP A 231 -11.67 -1.96 2.31
CA ASP A 231 -10.48 -1.91 1.47
C ASP A 231 -10.60 -2.75 0.21
N LEU A 232 -10.15 -2.18 -0.91
CA LEU A 232 -10.10 -2.83 -2.21
C LEU A 232 -9.21 -2.07 -3.18
N ASN A 233 -8.68 -2.81 -4.14
CA ASN A 233 -7.93 -2.26 -5.24
C ASN A 233 -8.15 -3.06 -6.53
N GLU A 234 -7.92 -2.40 -7.66
CA GLU A 234 -7.93 -3.04 -8.98
C GLU A 234 -6.87 -2.42 -9.88
N THR A 235 -6.34 -3.23 -10.81
CA THR A 235 -5.44 -2.75 -11.87
C THR A 235 -6.22 -2.43 -13.14
N TYR A 236 -6.04 -1.21 -13.66
CA TYR A 236 -6.68 -0.70 -14.87
C TYR A 236 -5.69 -0.52 -16.02
N TYR A 237 -6.18 -0.73 -17.25
CA TYR A 237 -5.44 -0.40 -18.47
C TYR A 237 -5.65 1.07 -18.83
N ILE A 238 -4.57 1.83 -18.93
CA ILE A 238 -4.61 3.24 -19.33
C ILE A 238 -4.43 3.32 -20.85
N GLY A 239 -5.54 3.57 -21.55
CA GLY A 239 -5.57 3.68 -23.01
C GLY A 239 -5.56 2.33 -23.75
N ASP A 240 -5.66 2.38 -25.07
CA ASP A 240 -5.81 1.19 -25.91
C ASP A 240 -4.50 0.42 -26.08
N LYS A 241 -3.33 1.08 -26.05
CA LYS A 241 -2.03 0.40 -26.10
C LYS A 241 -1.80 -0.48 -24.88
N ALA A 242 -2.34 -0.08 -23.73
CA ALA A 242 -2.23 -0.88 -22.51
C ALA A 242 -3.01 -2.18 -22.66
N LYS A 243 -4.23 -2.10 -23.21
CA LYS A 243 -5.12 -3.26 -23.45
C LYS A 243 -4.63 -4.16 -24.58
N SER A 244 -3.96 -3.61 -25.60
CA SER A 244 -3.45 -4.39 -26.73
C SER A 244 -2.11 -5.06 -26.45
N ASN A 245 -1.45 -4.75 -25.33
CA ASN A 245 -0.17 -5.35 -24.97
C ASN A 245 -0.39 -6.73 -24.32
N PRO A 246 0.07 -7.83 -24.95
CA PRO A 246 -0.22 -9.19 -24.45
C PRO A 246 0.39 -9.47 -23.07
N ASP A 247 1.53 -8.86 -22.73
CA ASP A 247 2.13 -9.02 -21.39
C ASP A 247 1.32 -8.30 -20.32
N ASN A 248 0.78 -7.11 -20.62
CA ASN A 248 -0.14 -6.43 -19.71
C ASN A 248 -1.41 -7.26 -19.50
N VAL A 249 -2.00 -7.79 -20.57
CA VAL A 249 -3.21 -8.61 -20.46
C VAL A 249 -2.93 -9.86 -19.64
N ARG A 250 -1.86 -10.60 -19.97
CA ARG A 250 -1.45 -11.78 -19.21
C ARG A 250 -1.24 -11.46 -17.73
N LEU A 251 -0.52 -10.40 -17.41
CA LEU A 251 -0.24 -10.00 -16.03
C LEU A 251 -1.54 -9.66 -15.27
N VAL A 252 -2.31 -8.70 -15.77
CA VAL A 252 -3.49 -8.16 -15.09
C VAL A 252 -4.58 -9.23 -14.93
N GLU A 253 -4.88 -9.97 -16.00
CA GLU A 253 -5.92 -11.01 -15.96
C GLU A 253 -5.50 -12.20 -15.08
N THR A 254 -4.24 -12.62 -15.12
CA THR A 254 -3.76 -13.68 -14.22
C THR A 254 -3.81 -13.24 -12.76
N THR A 255 -3.49 -11.97 -12.47
CA THR A 255 -3.56 -11.42 -11.11
C THR A 255 -5.00 -11.45 -10.57
N ARG A 256 -5.97 -11.04 -11.39
CA ARG A 256 -7.40 -11.13 -11.04
C ARG A 256 -7.82 -12.58 -10.79
N GLN A 257 -7.43 -13.50 -11.68
CA GLN A 257 -7.74 -14.92 -11.53
C GLN A 257 -7.07 -15.54 -10.29
N CYS A 258 -5.87 -15.09 -9.89
CA CYS A 258 -5.23 -15.52 -8.66
C CYS A 258 -6.08 -15.15 -7.44
N LEU A 259 -6.60 -13.91 -7.39
CA LEU A 259 -7.53 -13.47 -6.35
C LEU A 259 -8.80 -14.32 -6.37
N ASP A 260 -9.49 -14.40 -7.51
CA ASP A 260 -10.76 -15.13 -7.66
C ASP A 260 -10.64 -16.59 -7.17
N LYS A 261 -9.58 -17.29 -7.60
CA LYS A 261 -9.32 -18.69 -7.18
C LYS A 261 -9.08 -18.83 -5.69
N ALA A 262 -8.42 -17.86 -5.06
CA ALA A 262 -8.22 -17.89 -3.62
C ALA A 262 -9.54 -17.66 -2.88
N ILE A 263 -10.36 -16.71 -3.34
CA ILE A 263 -11.68 -16.39 -2.78
C ILE A 263 -12.62 -17.60 -2.83
N GLU A 264 -12.63 -18.37 -3.94
CA GLU A 264 -13.45 -19.60 -4.08
C GLU A 264 -13.21 -20.63 -2.96
N HIS A 265 -12.04 -20.59 -2.31
CA HIS A 265 -11.68 -21.50 -1.23
C HIS A 265 -11.97 -20.94 0.17
N VAL A 266 -12.41 -19.69 0.29
CA VAL A 266 -12.69 -19.06 1.58
C VAL A 266 -13.99 -19.66 2.16
N LYS A 267 -13.83 -20.42 3.24
CA LYS A 267 -14.92 -20.98 4.06
C LYS A 267 -14.41 -21.41 5.43
N PRO A 268 -15.28 -21.61 6.44
CA PRO A 268 -14.85 -22.06 7.76
C PRO A 268 -13.92 -23.29 7.73
N GLY A 269 -12.86 -23.24 8.53
CA GLY A 269 -11.90 -24.34 8.70
C GLY A 269 -10.70 -24.33 7.74
N VAL A 270 -10.75 -23.60 6.62
CA VAL A 270 -9.62 -23.45 5.69
C VAL A 270 -8.50 -22.66 6.34
N LYS A 271 -7.25 -23.07 6.17
CA LYS A 271 -6.10 -22.38 6.79
C LYS A 271 -5.77 -21.14 6.00
N ILE A 272 -5.41 -20.06 6.72
CA ILE A 272 -4.97 -18.81 6.09
C ILE A 272 -3.75 -19.03 5.17
N ALA A 273 -2.85 -19.95 5.55
CA ALA A 273 -1.66 -20.26 4.76
C ALA A 273 -1.96 -20.90 3.39
N ASP A 274 -3.10 -21.56 3.22
CA ASP A 274 -3.42 -22.34 2.01
C ASP A 274 -3.67 -21.42 0.79
N PHE A 275 -4.10 -20.17 1.01
CA PHE A 275 -4.36 -19.22 -0.08
C PHE A 275 -3.10 -18.91 -0.91
N GLY A 276 -1.94 -18.80 -0.26
CA GLY A 276 -0.68 -18.55 -0.97
C GLY A 276 -0.26 -19.70 -1.89
N ASP A 277 -0.60 -20.94 -1.55
CA ASP A 277 -0.35 -22.10 -2.43
C ASP A 277 -1.21 -22.03 -3.70
N ILE A 278 -2.47 -21.60 -3.58
CA ILE A 278 -3.42 -21.44 -4.70
C ILE A 278 -2.95 -20.33 -5.65
N ILE A 279 -2.63 -19.17 -5.08
CA ILE A 279 -2.20 -17.97 -5.83
C ILE A 279 -0.88 -18.26 -6.56
N GLU A 280 0.16 -18.72 -5.86
CA GLU A 280 1.47 -18.91 -6.47
C GLU A 280 1.46 -20.03 -7.52
N LYS A 281 0.63 -21.06 -7.35
CA LYS A 281 0.44 -22.09 -8.38
C LYS A 281 -0.13 -21.49 -9.66
N HIS A 282 -1.18 -20.66 -9.57
CA HIS A 282 -1.80 -20.04 -10.75
C HIS A 282 -0.86 -19.05 -11.43
N ALA A 283 -0.23 -18.15 -10.67
CA ALA A 283 0.74 -17.18 -11.19
C ALA A 283 1.90 -17.86 -11.95
N LYS A 284 2.49 -18.92 -11.37
CA LYS A 284 3.57 -19.68 -12.01
C LYS A 284 3.13 -20.38 -13.29
N SER A 285 1.88 -20.83 -13.39
CA SER A 285 1.37 -21.44 -14.62
C SER A 285 1.36 -20.48 -15.82
N GLN A 286 1.43 -19.17 -15.56
CA GLN A 286 1.48 -18.10 -16.56
C GLN A 286 2.88 -17.44 -16.64
N ASN A 287 3.90 -18.07 -16.07
CA ASN A 287 5.27 -17.54 -15.98
C ASN A 287 5.38 -16.20 -15.25
N LEU A 288 4.56 -15.99 -14.22
CA LEU A 288 4.60 -14.80 -13.37
C LEU A 288 5.12 -15.17 -11.96
N SER A 289 5.57 -14.15 -11.22
CA SER A 289 6.05 -14.33 -9.85
C SER A 289 5.18 -13.59 -8.82
N VAL A 290 5.23 -14.02 -7.56
CA VAL A 290 4.41 -13.48 -6.46
C VAL A 290 5.27 -12.76 -5.44
N VAL A 291 4.97 -11.49 -5.18
CA VAL A 291 5.64 -10.67 -4.16
C VAL A 291 5.49 -11.32 -2.77
N LYS A 292 6.53 -11.19 -1.94
CA LYS A 292 6.61 -11.86 -0.62
C LYS A 292 6.69 -10.92 0.58
N THR A 293 6.89 -9.64 0.33
CA THR A 293 7.13 -8.63 1.38
C THR A 293 5.84 -8.05 1.94
N TYR A 294 4.77 -8.06 1.15
CA TYR A 294 3.44 -7.58 1.50
C TYR A 294 2.43 -8.74 1.50
N CYS A 295 1.36 -8.60 2.28
CA CYS A 295 0.36 -9.64 2.49
C CYS A 295 -1.01 -9.03 2.76
N GLY A 296 -2.07 -9.80 2.50
CA GLY A 296 -3.40 -9.46 2.99
C GLY A 296 -3.44 -9.38 4.52
N HIS A 297 -4.49 -8.76 5.04
CA HIS A 297 -4.62 -8.47 6.45
C HIS A 297 -6.05 -8.63 6.95
N GLY A 298 -6.20 -8.86 8.26
CA GLY A 298 -7.49 -8.61 8.91
C GLY A 298 -7.84 -7.13 8.81
N ILE A 299 -9.12 -6.86 8.64
CA ILE A 299 -9.64 -5.49 8.54
C ILE A 299 -11.01 -5.41 9.18
N ASN A 300 -11.22 -4.39 10.02
CA ASN A 300 -12.49 -4.13 10.69
C ASN A 300 -12.50 -2.69 11.24
N SER A 301 -12.66 -2.50 12.55
CA SER A 301 -12.40 -1.23 13.21
C SER A 301 -10.92 -0.84 13.21
N LEU A 302 -10.03 -1.79 12.95
CA LEU A 302 -8.62 -1.55 12.68
C LEU A 302 -8.38 -1.64 11.18
N PHE A 303 -7.58 -0.73 10.62
CA PHE A 303 -7.21 -0.76 9.20
C PHE A 303 -6.40 -2.03 8.88
N HIS A 304 -5.34 -2.29 9.67
CA HIS A 304 -4.56 -3.52 9.53
C HIS A 304 -4.50 -4.29 10.85
N CYS A 305 -5.01 -5.53 10.87
CA CYS A 305 -4.92 -6.42 12.03
C CYS A 305 -4.70 -7.89 11.62
N ALA A 306 -4.68 -8.80 12.59
CA ALA A 306 -4.61 -10.23 12.30
C ALA A 306 -5.89 -10.71 11.57
N PRO A 307 -5.79 -11.67 10.65
CA PRO A 307 -4.59 -12.44 10.28
C PRO A 307 -3.71 -11.72 9.25
N ASN A 308 -2.42 -12.04 9.21
CA ASN A 308 -1.62 -11.78 8.01
C ASN A 308 -1.87 -12.91 7.00
N VAL A 309 -2.09 -12.57 5.74
CA VAL A 309 -2.50 -13.49 4.65
C VAL A 309 -1.47 -13.44 3.51
N PRO A 310 -0.35 -14.19 3.58
CA PRO A 310 0.66 -14.18 2.54
C PRO A 310 0.16 -14.82 1.24
N HIS A 311 0.59 -14.27 0.11
CA HIS A 311 0.15 -14.70 -1.22
C HIS A 311 1.07 -15.74 -1.89
N TYR A 312 2.15 -16.14 -1.22
CA TYR A 312 3.13 -17.11 -1.72
C TYR A 312 2.98 -18.48 -1.02
N ALA A 313 3.37 -19.54 -1.73
CA ALA A 313 3.28 -20.92 -1.29
C ALA A 313 4.21 -21.24 -0.12
N LYS A 314 3.85 -22.26 0.67
CA LYS A 314 4.64 -22.74 1.83
C LYS A 314 4.95 -21.64 2.86
N ASN A 315 4.09 -20.63 2.93
CA ASN A 315 4.15 -19.63 3.98
C ASN A 315 3.78 -20.25 5.35
N LYS A 316 4.02 -19.50 6.43
CA LYS A 316 3.79 -19.96 7.80
C LYS A 316 2.67 -19.17 8.50
N ALA A 317 1.70 -18.67 7.73
CA ALA A 317 0.59 -17.91 8.31
C ALA A 317 -0.17 -18.77 9.32
N VAL A 318 -0.63 -18.11 10.38
CA VAL A 318 -1.34 -18.76 11.47
C VAL A 318 -2.81 -18.39 11.39
N GLY A 319 -3.67 -19.38 11.65
CA GLY A 319 -5.11 -19.18 11.71
C GLY A 319 -5.87 -20.06 10.72
N LYS A 320 -7.18 -20.12 10.95
CA LYS A 320 -8.15 -20.72 10.06
C LYS A 320 -9.31 -19.76 9.92
N CYS A 321 -9.95 -19.78 8.76
CA CYS A 321 -11.18 -19.04 8.52
C CYS A 321 -12.27 -19.50 9.51
N LYS A 322 -13.00 -18.53 10.07
CA LYS A 322 -14.15 -18.73 10.94
C LYS A 322 -15.23 -17.75 10.53
N ALA A 323 -16.50 -18.16 10.60
CA ALA A 323 -17.62 -17.28 10.31
C ALA A 323 -17.52 -15.98 11.15
N GLY A 324 -17.85 -14.85 10.52
CA GLY A 324 -17.75 -13.51 11.10
C GLY A 324 -16.36 -12.88 11.04
N MET A 325 -15.33 -13.57 10.54
CA MET A 325 -14.03 -12.96 10.26
C MET A 325 -14.09 -12.08 9.01
N THR A 326 -13.44 -10.93 9.07
CA THR A 326 -13.19 -10.08 7.90
C THR A 326 -11.69 -9.88 7.65
N PHE A 327 -11.26 -10.07 6.40
CA PHE A 327 -9.87 -9.92 5.98
C PHE A 327 -9.76 -9.68 4.47
N THR A 328 -8.60 -9.25 4.01
CA THR A 328 -8.26 -9.01 2.62
C THR A 328 -7.44 -10.16 2.02
N ILE A 329 -7.62 -10.41 0.73
CA ILE A 329 -6.65 -11.12 -0.11
C ILE A 329 -6.30 -10.14 -1.23
N GLU A 330 -5.01 -9.86 -1.40
CA GLU A 330 -4.52 -8.73 -2.22
C GLU A 330 -3.26 -9.09 -3.05
N PRO A 331 -3.27 -10.18 -3.85
CA PRO A 331 -2.07 -10.68 -4.51
C PRO A 331 -1.41 -9.66 -5.43
N MET A 332 -0.15 -9.37 -5.16
CA MET A 332 0.74 -8.59 -6.03
C MET A 332 1.59 -9.55 -6.86
N ILE A 333 1.40 -9.49 -8.17
CA ILE A 333 2.03 -10.39 -9.14
C ILE A 333 2.95 -9.57 -10.05
N CYS A 334 4.09 -10.13 -10.44
CA CYS A 334 5.09 -9.47 -11.28
C CYS A 334 5.32 -10.26 -12.58
N LEU A 335 5.55 -9.53 -13.68
CA LEU A 335 6.05 -10.12 -14.94
C LEU A 335 7.45 -10.72 -14.77
N GLY A 336 8.30 -10.05 -14.00
CA GLY A 336 9.68 -10.45 -13.73
C GLY A 336 9.83 -11.12 -12.38
N GLN A 337 10.82 -10.68 -11.61
CA GLN A 337 11.16 -11.21 -10.29
C GLN A 337 10.23 -10.70 -9.18
N HIS A 338 10.08 -11.51 -8.14
CA HIS A 338 9.23 -11.20 -6.99
C HIS A 338 9.86 -10.21 -5.98
N ARG A 339 11.13 -9.85 -6.19
CA ARG A 339 11.89 -9.04 -5.25
C ARG A 339 11.51 -7.58 -5.43
N ASP A 340 11.37 -6.88 -4.32
CA ASP A 340 11.01 -5.48 -4.26
C ASP A 340 12.14 -4.60 -3.68
N LYS A 341 12.01 -3.31 -3.92
CA LYS A 341 12.82 -2.24 -3.34
C LYS A 341 11.91 -1.04 -3.05
N THR A 342 12.06 -0.43 -1.88
CA THR A 342 11.32 0.79 -1.52
C THR A 342 12.08 2.03 -1.99
N TRP A 343 11.38 3.01 -2.57
CA TRP A 343 11.95 4.32 -2.90
C TRP A 343 12.32 5.12 -1.64
N PRO A 344 13.13 6.19 -1.77
CA PRO A 344 13.49 7.04 -0.63
C PRO A 344 12.35 7.91 -0.07
N ASP A 345 11.14 7.78 -0.59
CA ASP A 345 9.91 8.37 -0.03
C ASP A 345 9.29 7.51 1.09
N ASP A 346 9.95 6.40 1.45
CA ASP A 346 9.57 5.42 2.47
C ASP A 346 8.30 4.59 2.17
N TRP A 347 7.66 4.78 1.00
CA TRP A 347 6.39 4.15 0.66
C TRP A 347 6.41 3.37 -0.65
N THR A 348 6.85 3.99 -1.74
CA THR A 348 6.68 3.45 -3.09
C THR A 348 7.51 2.16 -3.25
N ALA A 349 6.83 1.01 -3.29
CA ALA A 349 7.46 -0.29 -3.48
C ALA A 349 7.53 -0.62 -4.96
N VAL A 350 8.73 -0.92 -5.49
CA VAL A 350 8.92 -1.23 -6.91
C VAL A 350 9.60 -2.58 -7.09
N THR A 351 9.39 -3.21 -8.25
CA THR A 351 10.15 -4.41 -8.64
C THR A 351 11.63 -4.09 -8.79
N VAL A 352 12.52 -5.00 -8.39
CA VAL A 352 13.98 -4.79 -8.47
C VAL A 352 14.51 -4.76 -9.91
N ASP A 353 13.80 -5.37 -10.84
CA ASP A 353 14.20 -5.50 -12.25
C ASP A 353 13.46 -4.51 -13.18
N GLY A 354 12.60 -3.65 -12.63
CA GLY A 354 11.84 -2.66 -13.39
C GLY A 354 10.71 -3.26 -14.24
N SER A 355 10.41 -4.56 -14.10
CA SER A 355 9.26 -5.19 -14.76
C SER A 355 7.96 -4.76 -14.11
N ARG A 356 6.86 -4.81 -14.87
CA ARG A 356 5.54 -4.40 -14.36
C ARG A 356 5.00 -5.36 -13.29
N SER A 357 4.19 -4.81 -12.40
CA SER A 357 3.39 -5.51 -11.40
C SER A 357 1.92 -5.14 -11.51
N ALA A 358 1.04 -6.05 -11.10
CA ALA A 358 -0.39 -5.80 -10.98
C ALA A 358 -0.89 -6.36 -9.65
N GLN A 359 -1.96 -5.76 -9.13
CA GLN A 359 -2.62 -6.14 -7.90
C GLN A 359 -4.15 -6.05 -8.05
N PHE A 360 -4.84 -6.95 -7.38
CA PHE A 360 -6.28 -6.89 -7.16
C PHE A 360 -6.55 -7.26 -5.71
N GLU A 361 -7.57 -6.65 -5.12
CA GLU A 361 -7.92 -6.90 -3.72
C GLU A 361 -9.42 -6.86 -3.47
N HIS A 362 -9.85 -7.73 -2.56
CA HIS A 362 -11.14 -7.61 -1.92
C HIS A 362 -11.07 -7.78 -0.41
N THR A 363 -11.83 -6.96 0.30
CA THR A 363 -12.28 -7.26 1.66
C THR A 363 -13.40 -8.31 1.61
N MET A 364 -13.25 -9.36 2.41
CA MET A 364 -14.21 -10.46 2.48
C MET A 364 -14.72 -10.68 3.89
N LEU A 365 -15.91 -11.27 3.99
CA LEU A 365 -16.49 -11.81 5.20
C LEU A 365 -16.62 -13.33 5.06
N VAL A 366 -16.05 -14.09 5.99
CA VAL A 366 -16.32 -15.52 6.08
C VAL A 366 -17.73 -15.72 6.65
N THR A 367 -18.57 -16.46 5.93
CA THR A 367 -19.93 -16.83 6.39
C THR A 367 -19.91 -18.24 6.97
N GLU A 368 -21.06 -18.73 7.45
CA GLU A 368 -21.17 -20.11 7.96
C GLU A 368 -20.91 -21.17 6.87
N GLU A 369 -21.19 -20.85 5.61
CA GLU A 369 -21.13 -21.82 4.51
C GLU A 369 -20.03 -21.48 3.48
N GLY A 370 -19.44 -20.29 3.55
CA GLY A 370 -18.47 -19.84 2.55
C GLY A 370 -17.96 -18.43 2.80
N VAL A 371 -18.14 -17.57 1.81
CA VAL A 371 -17.62 -16.20 1.79
C VAL A 371 -18.63 -15.24 1.18
N GLU A 372 -18.68 -14.03 1.72
CA GLU A 372 -19.31 -12.86 1.12
C GLU A 372 -18.20 -11.88 0.74
N VAL A 373 -18.11 -11.53 -0.55
CA VAL A 373 -17.14 -10.53 -1.04
C VAL A 373 -17.75 -9.14 -0.84
N LEU A 374 -17.36 -8.46 0.24
CA LEU A 374 -17.98 -7.21 0.67
C LEU A 374 -17.72 -6.04 -0.29
N THR A 375 -16.62 -6.10 -1.03
CA THR A 375 -16.17 -5.10 -2.02
C THR A 375 -16.39 -5.55 -3.46
N ALA A 376 -17.32 -6.49 -3.67
CA ALA A 376 -17.66 -7.00 -4.98
C ALA A 376 -18.03 -5.87 -5.96
N ARG A 377 -17.78 -6.12 -7.25
CA ARG A 377 -18.12 -5.19 -8.33
C ARG A 377 -19.62 -5.01 -8.45
N LEU A 378 -20.04 -3.80 -8.83
CA LEU A 378 -21.39 -3.50 -9.29
C LEU A 378 -21.50 -3.79 -10.79
N SER A 379 -22.72 -3.89 -11.30
CA SER A 379 -22.97 -4.19 -12.73
C SER A 379 -22.37 -3.14 -13.68
N ASN A 380 -22.13 -1.93 -13.20
CA ASN A 380 -21.59 -0.80 -13.95
C ASN A 380 -20.16 -0.39 -13.51
N SER A 381 -19.48 -1.18 -12.67
CA SER A 381 -18.10 -0.88 -12.28
C SER A 381 -17.20 -0.80 -13.53
N PRO A 382 -16.37 0.25 -13.70
CA PRO A 382 -15.47 0.37 -14.85
C PRO A 382 -14.41 -0.73 -14.91
N GLY A 383 -13.89 -1.01 -16.11
CA GLY A 383 -12.92 -2.07 -16.34
C GLY A 383 -13.53 -3.47 -16.32
N GLY A 384 -12.83 -4.43 -15.71
CA GLY A 384 -13.23 -5.84 -15.68
C GLY A 384 -12.33 -6.72 -16.55
N PRO A 385 -12.59 -8.05 -16.55
CA PRO A 385 -11.78 -9.00 -17.28
C PRO A 385 -11.89 -8.82 -18.79
N ILE A 386 -10.79 -9.04 -19.50
CA ILE A 386 -10.73 -9.08 -20.96
C ILE A 386 -10.18 -10.44 -21.43
N PRO A 387 -10.41 -10.86 -22.68
CA PRO A 387 -9.89 -12.12 -23.18
C PRO A 387 -8.37 -12.21 -23.07
N MET A 388 -7.88 -13.29 -22.47
CA MET A 388 -6.44 -13.60 -22.44
C MET A 388 -5.88 -13.74 -23.86
N PRO A 389 -4.63 -13.32 -24.11
CA PRO A 389 -4.00 -13.56 -25.40
C PRO A 389 -3.93 -15.06 -25.68
N THR A 390 -4.28 -15.49 -26.89
CA THR A 390 -4.02 -16.86 -27.35
C THR A 390 -2.52 -17.09 -27.36
N ALA A 391 -2.06 -18.17 -26.70
CA ALA A 391 -0.70 -18.63 -26.82
C ALA A 391 -0.43 -18.97 -28.29
N THR A 392 0.30 -18.13 -29.01
CA THR A 392 0.87 -18.52 -30.30
C THR A 392 1.95 -19.54 -29.98
N ASN A 393 1.70 -20.82 -30.25
CA ASN A 393 2.74 -21.84 -30.29
C ASN A 393 3.73 -21.45 -31.41
N GLY A 394 4.72 -20.64 -31.05
CA GLY A 394 5.82 -20.25 -31.93
C GLY A 394 7.04 -21.09 -31.58
N ASP A 395 7.44 -21.94 -32.51
CA ASP A 395 8.59 -22.83 -32.46
C ASP A 395 9.88 -22.13 -32.00
N ALA A 396 10.32 -22.43 -30.77
CA ALA A 396 11.72 -22.28 -30.39
C ALA A 396 12.52 -23.50 -30.90
N LYS A 397 12.68 -23.59 -32.22
CA LYS A 397 13.76 -24.35 -32.87
C LYS A 397 14.54 -23.39 -33.76
N THR A 398 15.36 -22.54 -33.16
CA THR A 398 16.55 -22.03 -33.84
C THR A 398 17.56 -23.17 -33.87
N THR A 399 17.59 -23.86 -35.01
CA THR A 399 18.69 -24.73 -35.42
C THR A 399 19.97 -23.91 -35.44
N ASN A 400 20.94 -24.25 -34.59
CA ASN A 400 22.33 -23.88 -34.83
C ASN A 400 22.77 -24.59 -36.10
N GLY A 401 22.83 -23.84 -37.20
CA GLY A 401 23.44 -24.29 -38.44
C GLY A 401 24.95 -24.37 -38.24
N ASP A 402 25.48 -25.58 -38.42
CA ASP A 402 26.88 -25.82 -38.72
C ASP A 402 27.30 -24.97 -39.93
N ALA A 403 28.35 -24.17 -39.76
CA ALA A 403 29.17 -23.69 -40.85
C ALA A 403 30.60 -24.15 -40.58
N ALA A 404 30.88 -25.37 -41.03
CA ALA A 404 32.22 -25.84 -41.33
C ALA A 404 32.68 -25.28 -42.69
N THR A 405 34.01 -25.24 -42.85
CA THR A 405 34.83 -25.01 -44.06
C THR A 405 35.17 -23.57 -44.43
N ALA A 406 36.37 -23.14 -44.05
CA ALA A 406 37.55 -23.08 -44.93
C ALA A 406 38.84 -23.06 -44.09
#